data_AF-A0ABD1V2L9-F1
#
_entry.id   AF-A0ABD1V2L9-F1
#
_cell.length_a   1.000
_cell.length_b   1.000
_cell.length_c   1.000
_cell.angle_alpha   90.00
_cell.angle_beta   90.00
_cell.angle_gamma   90.00
#
_symmetry.space_group_name_H-M   'P 1'
#
loop_
_entity.id
_entity.type
_entity.pdbx_description
1 polymer ?
#
loop_
_entity_poly.entity_id
_entity_poly.type
_entity_poly.pdbx_seq_one_letter_code
_entity_poly.pdbx_strand_id
1 'polypeptide(L)'
;MKVPCSANNQNNQTVRSKPVNRTINTTPTSSPYEPKSVLELRGSPSPVADQKPAPVLEDSIQLEDLSHQFDDWDSFMTDWGLHDDSSPVSKPISQLSINSEPQTLTHYSSLQEFPPVSSFDSTQFVPSDFSLFSDISTYNSNIVNTFDVSNDVQSLNNNNWNLGFDYVDDLIRLAECFDTNSLQLGHVILARLNQPLRSPIGKPPQRAAFYFKEALQSLFTGFTQPTHPASSSEIIQTIKAQETFSSISPIPMFSSFAANQAVLEAVEGCTNVHIIDFDIGLGGQWASFMKELAGKVDSRKATPPPVLRVTAVVPEQYATESRLIIESLTQFARELNIRFDIEFVSIRSFGYLSFKAIKFMDGEKIAVVLSPAIFQQIGTVFLNDLRHVPTHVVVYVNSEGQMGFGTSSYRQTVIGGLEYYSILLESLEVANVNSGGDWMRKIENFVLFPKILKAVEAAGHQGPPWREALVAAGLRQVGPSQFSYLQAECLLRRMQVRGFHVANHQEEMLLYWNDRPLVATSAWKY
;
A
#
# COMPACT_ATOMS: atom_id res chain seq x y z
N MET A 1 -19.02 57.17 -47.26
CA MET A 1 -19.85 55.95 -47.34
C MET A 1 -20.71 55.90 -46.08
N LYS A 2 -22.05 55.88 -46.08
CA LYS A 2 -23.06 55.08 -46.82
C LYS A 2 -22.91 53.55 -46.60
N VAL A 3 -23.91 52.77 -46.17
CA VAL A 3 -25.20 52.98 -45.45
C VAL A 3 -25.53 51.64 -44.74
N PRO A 4 -26.07 51.60 -43.50
CA PRO A 4 -26.60 50.38 -42.88
C PRO A 4 -28.13 50.20 -43.09
N CYS A 5 -28.62 48.96 -43.06
CA CYS A 5 -30.04 48.56 -43.00
C CYS A 5 -30.12 47.16 -42.35
N SER A 6 -31.16 46.75 -41.61
CA SER A 6 -32.27 47.48 -40.96
C SER A 6 -32.84 46.62 -39.83
N ALA A 7 -33.61 47.22 -38.91
CA ALA A 7 -34.21 46.57 -37.74
C ALA A 7 -35.74 46.40 -37.89
N ASN A 8 -36.40 46.04 -36.77
CA ASN A 8 -37.83 46.26 -36.47
C ASN A 8 -38.88 45.34 -37.16
N ASN A 9 -40.04 45.04 -36.54
CA ASN A 9 -40.41 45.03 -35.10
C ASN A 9 -41.76 44.29 -34.89
N GLN A 10 -42.10 43.99 -33.62
CA GLN A 10 -43.47 43.90 -33.07
C GLN A 10 -44.46 42.87 -33.69
N ASN A 11 -45.66 42.63 -33.16
CA ASN A 11 -46.18 42.33 -31.81
C ASN A 11 -47.72 42.24 -31.95
N ASN A 12 -48.36 41.26 -31.31
CA ASN A 12 -49.71 41.33 -30.72
C ASN A 12 -51.03 41.51 -31.54
N GLN A 13 -51.97 40.60 -31.22
CA GLN A 13 -53.32 40.85 -30.62
C GLN A 13 -54.66 40.64 -31.38
N THR A 14 -55.27 39.47 -31.06
CA THR A 14 -56.64 39.26 -30.49
C THR A 14 -57.96 39.27 -31.30
N VAL A 15 -58.92 38.49 -30.74
CA VAL A 15 -60.39 38.66 -30.75
C VAL A 15 -61.12 38.20 -32.05
N ARG A 16 -62.25 37.46 -32.03
CA ARG A 16 -63.20 36.99 -30.98
C ARG A 16 -63.43 35.45 -31.16
N SER A 17 -64.43 34.68 -30.68
CA SER A 17 -65.77 34.93 -30.08
C SER A 17 -66.22 33.77 -29.14
N LYS A 18 -67.52 33.72 -28.79
CA LYS A 18 -68.31 32.66 -28.10
C LYS A 18 -69.73 32.62 -28.82
N PRO A 19 -70.91 32.09 -28.34
CA PRO A 19 -71.27 31.57 -26.99
C PRO A 19 -72.46 30.53 -26.82
N VAL A 20 -72.80 30.25 -25.53
CA VAL A 20 -74.10 29.78 -24.92
C VAL A 20 -74.38 28.27 -24.69
N ASN A 21 -75.10 28.01 -23.58
CA ASN A 21 -75.52 26.74 -22.92
C ASN A 21 -76.86 26.16 -23.53
N ARG A 22 -77.58 25.11 -23.06
CA ARG A 22 -77.93 24.68 -21.68
C ARG A 22 -78.83 23.39 -21.63
N THR A 23 -78.71 22.59 -20.54
CA THR A 23 -79.77 21.79 -19.81
C THR A 23 -80.44 20.47 -20.30
N ILE A 24 -80.59 19.52 -19.33
CA ILE A 24 -81.69 18.53 -19.03
C ILE A 24 -81.40 16.99 -19.12
N ASN A 25 -81.48 16.34 -17.93
CA ASN A 25 -81.93 14.98 -17.47
C ASN A 25 -81.65 13.70 -18.31
N THR A 26 -81.53 12.46 -17.76
CA THR A 26 -82.17 11.79 -16.59
C THR A 26 -81.27 10.79 -15.81
N THR A 27 -81.80 10.22 -14.71
CA THR A 27 -81.27 9.15 -13.80
C THR A 27 -82.37 8.09 -13.56
N PRO A 28 -82.26 7.04 -12.70
CA PRO A 28 -81.15 6.40 -11.94
C PRO A 28 -80.95 4.90 -12.39
N THR A 29 -80.17 3.97 -11.80
CA THR A 29 -80.10 3.38 -10.43
C THR A 29 -78.70 2.74 -10.19
N SER A 30 -77.92 3.12 -9.17
CA SER A 30 -77.93 2.75 -7.72
C SER A 30 -77.11 1.50 -7.34
N SER A 31 -76.06 1.72 -6.54
CA SER A 31 -75.18 0.78 -5.81
C SER A 31 -75.85 0.32 -4.47
N PRO A 32 -75.19 -0.07 -3.34
CA PRO A 32 -73.76 -0.32 -3.00
C PRO A 32 -73.49 -1.55 -2.09
N TYR A 33 -72.22 -1.79 -1.69
CA TYR A 33 -71.67 -1.76 -0.30
C TYR A 33 -70.38 -2.60 -0.12
N GLU A 34 -69.67 -2.43 1.00
CA GLU A 34 -68.28 -2.89 1.25
C GLU A 34 -68.10 -3.51 2.68
N PRO A 35 -66.87 -3.66 3.26
CA PRO A 35 -66.12 -4.91 3.46
C PRO A 35 -66.21 -5.55 4.88
N LYS A 36 -65.56 -6.72 5.11
CA LYS A 36 -64.93 -7.11 6.40
C LYS A 36 -64.13 -8.44 6.41
N SER A 37 -63.05 -8.46 7.22
CA SER A 37 -62.50 -9.56 8.06
C SER A 37 -62.15 -10.96 7.46
N VAL A 38 -61.38 -11.85 8.11
CA VAL A 38 -60.12 -11.84 8.93
C VAL A 38 -59.88 -13.28 9.44
N LEU A 39 -58.63 -13.79 9.36
CA LEU A 39 -58.03 -14.95 10.06
C LEU A 39 -58.62 -16.40 9.95
N GLU A 40 -57.73 -17.31 9.52
CA GLU A 40 -57.34 -18.59 10.17
C GLU A 40 -57.94 -20.02 9.91
N LEU A 41 -56.95 -20.95 9.80
CA LEU A 41 -56.83 -22.31 10.38
C LEU A 41 -57.30 -23.62 9.66
N ARG A 42 -56.28 -24.49 9.48
CA ARG A 42 -56.23 -25.99 9.48
C ARG A 42 -56.67 -26.79 8.24
N GLY A 43 -55.84 -27.77 7.86
CA GLY A 43 -56.15 -28.77 6.82
C GLY A 43 -55.00 -29.68 6.33
N SER A 44 -54.08 -30.16 7.19
CA SER A 44 -53.03 -31.12 6.81
C SER A 44 -53.59 -32.53 6.58
N PRO A 45 -52.95 -33.40 5.76
CA PRO A 45 -51.91 -34.29 6.32
C PRO A 45 -50.71 -34.61 5.40
N SER A 46 -49.66 -35.23 5.97
CA SER A 46 -48.51 -35.86 5.28
C SER A 46 -48.64 -37.40 5.27
N PRO A 47 -47.84 -38.11 4.44
CA PRO A 47 -46.58 -38.73 4.93
C PRO A 47 -45.37 -38.38 4.03
N VAL A 48 -44.15 -38.10 4.52
CA VAL A 48 -43.21 -38.90 5.34
C VAL A 48 -42.51 -40.03 4.57
N ALA A 49 -41.24 -39.79 4.19
CA ALA A 49 -40.15 -40.77 4.15
C ALA A 49 -38.77 -40.06 4.06
N ASP A 50 -38.00 -40.13 5.15
CA ASP A 50 -36.54 -40.02 5.33
C ASP A 50 -35.65 -39.31 4.28
N GLN A 51 -35.04 -38.19 4.71
CA GLN A 51 -33.62 -37.96 4.48
C GLN A 51 -32.97 -37.11 5.59
N LYS A 52 -31.72 -37.44 5.93
CA LYS A 52 -30.96 -36.91 7.07
C LYS A 52 -30.19 -35.64 6.65
N PRO A 53 -30.29 -34.51 7.39
CA PRO A 53 -29.44 -33.35 7.14
C PRO A 53 -27.95 -33.64 7.36
N ALA A 54 -27.10 -33.10 6.49
CA ALA A 54 -25.66 -33.00 6.72
C ALA A 54 -25.38 -31.97 7.84
N PRO A 55 -24.22 -32.04 8.53
CA PRO A 55 -23.83 -30.98 9.47
C PRO A 55 -23.62 -29.67 8.72
N VAL A 56 -24.15 -28.57 9.27
CA VAL A 56 -23.73 -27.23 8.89
C VAL A 56 -22.34 -27.03 9.51
N LEU A 57 -21.30 -26.85 8.69
CA LEU A 57 -20.07 -26.23 9.15
C LEU A 57 -20.34 -24.72 9.24
N GLU A 58 -20.57 -24.25 10.47
CA GLU A 58 -20.24 -22.88 10.80
C GLU A 58 -18.71 -22.79 10.88
N ASP A 59 -18.06 -22.44 9.76
CA ASP A 59 -16.65 -22.04 9.73
C ASP A 59 -16.48 -20.73 10.51
N SER A 60 -16.52 -20.86 11.84
CA SER A 60 -16.21 -19.82 12.80
C SER A 60 -14.71 -19.56 12.70
N ILE A 61 -14.34 -18.51 11.98
CA ILE A 61 -12.95 -18.05 11.86
C ILE A 61 -12.43 -17.81 13.28
N GLN A 62 -11.48 -18.63 13.74
CA GLN A 62 -10.94 -18.50 15.09
C GLN A 62 -10.11 -17.22 15.18
N LEU A 63 -10.68 -16.21 15.83
CA LEU A 63 -10.09 -14.89 16.04
C LEU A 63 -8.75 -14.95 16.80
N GLU A 64 -8.48 -16.06 17.49
CA GLU A 64 -7.28 -16.34 18.27
C GLU A 64 -5.98 -16.34 17.43
N ASP A 65 -6.00 -16.84 16.19
CA ASP A 65 -4.86 -16.74 15.26
C ASP A 65 -4.50 -15.27 15.00
N LEU A 66 -5.52 -14.40 14.82
CA LEU A 66 -5.33 -12.99 14.53
C LEU A 66 -4.85 -12.20 15.76
N SER A 67 -5.28 -12.53 16.97
CA SER A 67 -4.78 -11.85 18.18
C SER A 67 -3.25 -11.98 18.33
N HIS A 68 -2.64 -13.08 17.88
CA HIS A 68 -1.19 -13.23 17.94
C HIS A 68 -0.43 -12.29 16.99
N GLN A 69 -1.05 -11.82 15.91
CA GLN A 69 -0.50 -10.72 15.11
C GLN A 69 -0.34 -9.46 15.98
N PHE A 70 -1.32 -9.16 16.83
CA PHE A 70 -1.28 -8.01 17.74
C PHE A 70 -0.35 -8.23 18.93
N ASP A 71 -0.32 -9.42 19.54
CA ASP A 71 0.60 -9.77 20.64
C ASP A 71 2.07 -9.54 20.25
N ASP A 72 2.47 -10.01 19.05
CA ASP A 72 3.84 -9.81 18.56
C ASP A 72 4.09 -8.31 18.32
N TRP A 73 3.15 -7.58 17.71
CA TRP A 73 3.25 -6.12 17.58
C TRP A 73 3.20 -5.36 18.93
N ASP A 74 2.63 -5.91 20.00
CA ASP A 74 2.69 -5.38 21.38
C ASP A 74 4.07 -5.61 21.97
N SER A 75 4.64 -6.80 21.78
CA SER A 75 6.04 -7.15 22.07
C SER A 75 7.04 -6.32 21.25
N PHE A 76 6.68 -5.88 20.04
CA PHE A 76 7.40 -4.82 19.34
C PHE A 76 7.19 -3.49 20.07
N MET A 77 6.01 -2.89 20.02
CA MET A 77 5.76 -1.48 20.42
C MET A 77 6.07 -1.15 21.89
N THR A 78 5.84 -2.06 22.83
CA THR A 78 6.10 -1.82 24.26
C THR A 78 7.60 -1.68 24.58
N ASP A 79 8.44 -2.29 23.74
CA ASP A 79 9.91 -2.29 23.87
C ASP A 79 10.55 -0.98 23.36
N TRP A 80 9.78 -0.10 22.70
CA TRP A 80 10.22 1.24 22.25
C TRP A 80 10.06 2.32 23.33
N GLY A 81 10.15 1.93 24.61
CA GLY A 81 9.74 2.71 25.78
C GLY A 81 10.51 4.01 26.03
N LEU A 82 10.26 5.04 25.21
CA LEU A 82 10.63 6.43 25.45
C LEU A 82 9.54 7.14 26.26
N HIS A 83 9.46 6.82 27.56
CA HIS A 83 8.82 7.71 28.51
C HIS A 83 9.71 8.95 28.70
N ASP A 84 9.21 10.13 28.31
CA ASP A 84 9.85 11.43 28.58
C ASP A 84 9.65 11.84 30.05
N ASP A 85 10.29 11.08 30.96
CA ASP A 85 10.23 11.27 32.41
C ASP A 85 11.02 12.52 32.85
N SER A 86 10.41 13.66 32.58
CA SER A 86 10.92 14.97 32.93
C SER A 86 10.75 15.27 34.43
N SER A 87 11.84 15.04 35.18
CA SER A 87 12.16 15.61 36.51
C SER A 87 11.67 14.82 37.77
N PRO A 88 12.17 15.11 39.01
CA PRO A 88 13.06 14.13 39.63
C PRO A 88 12.76 13.78 41.11
N VAL A 89 12.82 12.50 41.47
CA VAL A 89 12.73 12.03 42.87
C VAL A 89 13.88 11.06 43.20
N SER A 90 14.38 11.12 44.44
CA SER A 90 15.69 10.56 44.82
C SER A 90 15.62 9.49 45.93
N LYS A 91 16.61 8.56 45.90
CA LYS A 91 17.03 7.61 46.96
C LYS A 91 16.15 6.36 47.17
N PRO A 92 16.70 5.28 47.79
CA PRO A 92 18.09 4.81 47.79
C PRO A 92 18.24 3.32 47.41
N ILE A 93 19.42 2.93 46.91
CA ILE A 93 19.77 1.51 46.74
C ILE A 93 20.21 0.93 48.09
N SER A 94 19.62 -0.21 48.47
CA SER A 94 19.99 -0.99 49.65
C SER A 94 20.92 -2.16 49.29
N GLN A 95 21.85 -2.46 50.21
CA GLN A 95 22.99 -3.35 50.01
C GLN A 95 22.60 -4.82 49.80
N LEU A 96 23.44 -5.57 49.08
CA LEU A 96 23.60 -7.02 49.34
C LEU A 96 25.09 -7.43 49.29
N SER A 97 25.60 -7.65 50.50
CA SER A 97 26.78 -8.37 50.98
C SER A 97 27.89 -8.85 50.02
N ILE A 98 29.12 -8.48 50.40
CA ILE A 98 30.41 -9.01 49.93
C ILE A 98 30.64 -10.44 50.44
N ASN A 99 31.36 -11.26 49.67
CA ASN A 99 32.22 -12.33 50.19
C ASN A 99 33.65 -12.15 49.66
N SER A 100 34.64 -12.30 50.53
CA SER A 100 36.08 -12.23 50.26
C SER A 100 36.65 -13.66 50.02
N GLU A 101 37.92 -13.95 49.72
CA GLU A 101 39.18 -13.19 49.88
C GLU A 101 40.26 -13.64 48.81
N PRO A 102 41.61 -13.54 48.96
CA PRO A 102 42.43 -12.63 48.14
C PRO A 102 43.51 -13.27 47.23
N GLN A 103 44.12 -12.47 46.33
CA GLN A 103 45.60 -12.32 46.28
C GLN A 103 46.16 -11.18 45.38
N THR A 104 46.84 -10.22 46.04
CA THR A 104 48.12 -9.55 45.68
C THR A 104 48.45 -8.98 44.28
N LEU A 105 48.60 -7.64 44.27
CA LEU A 105 49.81 -6.85 43.89
C LEU A 105 50.06 -6.25 42.48
N THR A 106 50.49 -4.97 42.53
CA THR A 106 51.35 -4.14 41.63
C THR A 106 50.80 -3.43 40.36
N HIS A 107 50.95 -2.08 40.39
CA HIS A 107 51.34 -1.13 39.30
C HIS A 107 50.54 -1.07 37.97
N TYR A 108 50.22 0.10 37.36
CA TYR A 108 50.79 1.46 37.41
C TYR A 108 49.71 2.56 37.17
N SER A 109 50.09 3.85 37.17
CA SER A 109 49.21 5.00 36.87
C SER A 109 49.83 5.94 35.83
N SER A 110 49.03 6.48 34.90
CA SER A 110 49.28 7.77 34.20
C SER A 110 48.09 8.17 33.31
N LEU A 111 47.90 9.48 33.10
CA LEU A 111 46.91 10.11 32.22
C LEU A 111 47.61 11.15 31.32
N GLN A 112 47.12 11.32 30.08
CA GLN A 112 47.26 12.48 29.18
C GLN A 112 46.10 12.35 28.18
N GLU A 113 45.12 13.26 28.03
CA GLU A 113 45.10 14.74 27.88
C GLU A 113 45.20 15.17 26.39
N PHE A 114 44.22 15.96 25.93
CA PHE A 114 43.97 16.29 24.52
C PHE A 114 44.49 17.69 24.13
N PRO A 115 44.94 17.90 22.87
CA PRO A 115 45.15 19.23 22.30
C PRO A 115 43.85 19.85 21.70
N PRO A 116 43.74 21.19 21.59
CA PRO A 116 42.48 21.89 21.31
C PRO A 116 42.23 22.31 19.84
N VAL A 117 41.01 22.79 19.59
CA VAL A 117 40.52 23.37 18.31
C VAL A 117 41.13 24.75 18.01
N SER A 118 41.23 25.12 16.74
CA SER A 118 41.46 26.51 16.30
C SER A 118 40.52 26.90 15.15
N SER A 119 40.21 28.19 15.05
CA SER A 119 39.17 28.78 14.19
C SER A 119 39.74 29.46 12.95
N PHE A 120 38.98 29.51 11.85
CA PHE A 120 39.19 30.48 10.77
C PHE A 120 37.89 31.14 10.30
N ASP A 121 38.04 32.27 9.62
CA ASP A 121 37.09 33.39 9.61
C ASP A 121 36.38 33.60 8.26
N SER A 122 35.27 34.34 8.25
CA SER A 122 34.40 34.56 7.10
C SER A 122 34.38 36.02 6.65
N THR A 123 35.02 36.36 5.51
CA THR A 123 34.68 37.57 4.72
C THR A 123 35.38 37.63 3.33
N GLN A 124 34.61 37.47 2.24
CA GLN A 124 34.84 38.15 0.94
C GLN A 124 33.63 37.97 -0.01
N PHE A 125 33.33 38.99 -0.83
CA PHE A 125 31.98 39.23 -1.39
C PHE A 125 31.99 40.21 -2.60
N VAL A 126 31.02 40.26 -3.53
CA VAL A 126 29.84 39.37 -3.73
C VAL A 126 29.79 38.73 -5.15
N PRO A 127 29.58 39.44 -6.28
CA PRO A 127 28.78 38.84 -7.36
C PRO A 127 29.35 38.91 -8.81
N SER A 128 28.80 38.08 -9.70
CA SER A 128 28.35 38.52 -11.04
C SER A 128 27.42 37.48 -11.73
N ASP A 129 26.19 37.92 -11.98
CA ASP A 129 25.34 37.70 -13.17
C ASP A 129 25.12 36.30 -13.80
N PHE A 130 23.92 35.77 -13.49
CA PHE A 130 22.89 35.29 -14.45
C PHE A 130 23.23 35.21 -15.96
N SER A 131 23.09 34.02 -16.58
CA SER A 131 22.31 33.83 -17.82
C SER A 131 22.21 32.37 -18.34
N LEU A 132 20.96 31.97 -18.62
CA LEU A 132 20.50 31.06 -19.68
C LEU A 132 21.00 29.60 -19.80
N PHE A 133 20.03 28.70 -19.61
CA PHE A 133 19.87 27.35 -20.15
C PHE A 133 20.66 26.97 -21.42
N SER A 134 21.33 25.83 -21.34
CA SER A 134 21.40 24.79 -22.40
C SER A 134 21.69 23.44 -21.73
N ASP A 135 21.53 22.34 -22.48
CA ASP A 135 21.94 20.96 -22.12
C ASP A 135 21.08 20.18 -21.11
N ILE A 136 19.84 19.90 -21.49
CA ILE A 136 19.18 18.64 -21.11
C ILE A 136 19.87 17.50 -21.89
N SER A 137 20.96 16.95 -21.35
CA SER A 137 21.66 15.82 -21.96
C SER A 137 20.90 14.51 -21.72
N THR A 138 20.47 13.86 -22.81
CA THR A 138 19.64 12.63 -22.78
C THR A 138 20.38 11.44 -22.14
N TYR A 139 20.16 11.21 -20.84
CA TYR A 139 20.59 9.99 -20.13
C TYR A 139 19.69 8.79 -20.50
N ASN A 140 19.80 8.33 -21.75
CA ASN A 140 19.12 7.12 -22.22
C ASN A 140 19.98 6.40 -23.28
N SER A 141 20.85 5.50 -22.81
CA SER A 141 21.62 4.54 -23.65
C SER A 141 22.49 3.58 -22.81
N ASN A 142 23.07 4.02 -21.69
CA ASN A 142 24.16 3.28 -21.01
C ASN A 142 23.75 2.40 -19.81
N ILE A 143 22.48 2.34 -19.41
CA ILE A 143 22.03 1.58 -18.22
C ILE A 143 21.95 0.06 -18.47
N VAL A 144 21.99 -0.37 -19.75
CA VAL A 144 21.89 -1.78 -20.17
C VAL A 144 23.05 -2.67 -19.68
N ASN A 145 24.18 -2.08 -19.26
CA ASN A 145 25.39 -2.82 -18.87
C ASN A 145 25.48 -3.16 -17.37
N THR A 146 24.43 -2.97 -16.57
CA THR A 146 24.47 -3.14 -15.10
C THR A 146 24.44 -4.61 -14.62
N PHE A 147 24.90 -5.54 -15.46
CA PHE A 147 25.11 -6.97 -15.14
C PHE A 147 26.60 -7.36 -15.06
N ASP A 148 27.48 -6.40 -14.72
CA ASP A 148 28.93 -6.63 -14.66
C ASP A 148 29.37 -7.36 -13.37
N VAL A 149 29.03 -8.65 -13.27
CA VAL A 149 29.53 -9.56 -12.22
C VAL A 149 30.92 -10.10 -12.60
N SER A 150 31.84 -9.21 -12.97
CA SER A 150 33.19 -9.55 -13.45
C SER A 150 34.26 -9.17 -12.43
N ASN A 151 34.55 -10.04 -11.47
CA ASN A 151 35.83 -10.01 -10.73
C ASN A 151 36.29 -11.39 -10.20
N ASP A 152 35.38 -12.27 -9.75
CA ASP A 152 35.75 -13.57 -9.14
C ASP A 152 35.76 -14.78 -10.11
N VAL A 153 36.31 -14.63 -11.31
CA VAL A 153 36.48 -15.74 -12.27
C VAL A 153 37.90 -15.84 -12.84
N GLN A 154 38.88 -16.16 -11.99
CA GLN A 154 40.21 -16.63 -12.40
C GLN A 154 40.63 -17.98 -11.78
N SER A 155 39.67 -18.88 -11.49
CA SER A 155 39.96 -20.31 -11.31
C SER A 155 38.70 -21.18 -11.31
N LEU A 156 38.23 -21.61 -12.49
CA LEU A 156 37.65 -22.96 -12.74
C LEU A 156 37.36 -23.13 -14.24
N ASN A 157 37.41 -24.37 -14.74
CA ASN A 157 37.61 -24.66 -16.16
C ASN A 157 36.36 -25.26 -16.84
N ASN A 158 35.95 -24.64 -17.96
CA ASN A 158 35.07 -25.15 -19.03
C ASN A 158 33.62 -25.59 -18.74
N ASN A 159 32.74 -25.21 -19.69
CA ASN A 159 31.51 -25.92 -20.11
C ASN A 159 30.22 -25.88 -19.21
N ASN A 160 29.79 -24.72 -18.68
CA ASN A 160 28.38 -24.61 -18.22
C ASN A 160 27.70 -23.20 -18.20
N TRP A 161 28.20 -22.20 -18.92
CA TRP A 161 27.75 -20.81 -18.72
C TRP A 161 26.59 -20.31 -19.60
N ASN A 162 26.26 -20.98 -20.71
CA ASN A 162 25.27 -20.45 -21.68
C ASN A 162 23.79 -20.70 -21.32
N LEU A 163 23.49 -21.56 -20.33
CA LEU A 163 22.10 -21.93 -20.00
C LEU A 163 21.46 -20.98 -18.96
N GLY A 164 22.25 -20.12 -18.32
CA GLY A 164 21.82 -19.29 -17.18
C GLY A 164 21.11 -17.97 -17.53
N PHE A 165 21.11 -17.55 -18.80
CA PHE A 165 20.59 -16.24 -19.21
C PHE A 165 19.56 -16.29 -20.37
N ASP A 166 19.48 -17.39 -21.16
CA ASP A 166 18.52 -17.52 -22.27
C ASP A 166 17.05 -17.31 -21.82
N TYR A 167 16.71 -17.70 -20.59
CA TYR A 167 15.38 -17.49 -20.03
C TYR A 167 15.09 -16.03 -19.63
N VAL A 168 16.11 -15.20 -19.39
CA VAL A 168 15.93 -13.76 -19.11
C VAL A 168 15.72 -13.02 -20.42
N ASP A 169 16.59 -13.28 -21.41
CA ASP A 169 16.46 -12.80 -22.78
C ASP A 169 15.09 -13.12 -23.38
N ASP A 170 14.63 -14.37 -23.25
CA ASP A 170 13.31 -14.78 -23.73
C ASP A 170 12.17 -14.14 -22.94
N LEU A 171 12.29 -13.94 -21.63
CA LEU A 171 11.27 -13.26 -20.82
C LEU A 171 11.14 -11.78 -21.23
N ILE A 172 12.25 -11.12 -21.56
CA ILE A 172 12.29 -9.77 -22.10
C ILE A 172 11.66 -9.72 -23.50
N ARG A 173 11.98 -10.68 -24.39
CA ARG A 173 11.33 -10.80 -25.71
C ARG A 173 9.84 -11.11 -25.59
N LEU A 174 9.42 -11.88 -24.58
CA LEU A 174 8.01 -12.16 -24.30
C LEU A 174 7.25 -10.88 -23.91
N ALA A 175 7.86 -10.01 -23.11
CA ALA A 175 7.33 -8.69 -22.80
C ALA A 175 7.30 -7.77 -24.04
N GLU A 176 8.33 -7.81 -24.89
CA GLU A 176 8.36 -7.08 -26.17
C GLU A 176 7.27 -7.53 -27.17
N CYS A 177 6.75 -8.77 -27.04
CA CYS A 177 5.58 -9.21 -27.80
C CYS A 177 4.27 -8.49 -27.41
N PHE A 178 4.17 -7.89 -26.22
CA PHE A 178 3.04 -7.01 -25.87
C PHE A 178 3.21 -5.63 -26.50
N ASP A 179 4.39 -5.01 -26.36
CA ASP A 179 4.71 -3.71 -27.00
C ASP A 179 4.53 -3.76 -28.53
N THR A 180 4.79 -4.92 -29.17
CA THR A 180 4.67 -5.11 -30.63
C THR A 180 3.39 -5.82 -31.09
N ASN A 181 2.50 -6.23 -30.18
CA ASN A 181 1.31 -7.06 -30.46
C ASN A 181 1.62 -8.39 -31.21
N SER A 182 2.82 -8.95 -31.00
CA SER A 182 3.34 -10.13 -31.71
C SER A 182 2.89 -11.44 -31.04
N LEU A 183 1.58 -11.61 -30.79
CA LEU A 183 1.05 -12.68 -29.92
C LEU A 183 1.48 -14.11 -30.31
N GLN A 184 1.59 -14.39 -31.62
CA GLN A 184 2.04 -15.70 -32.12
C GLN A 184 3.51 -16.00 -31.73
N LEU A 185 4.38 -14.99 -31.78
CA LEU A 185 5.77 -15.11 -31.34
C LEU A 185 5.83 -15.26 -29.81
N GLY A 186 4.97 -14.53 -29.08
CA GLY A 186 4.81 -14.66 -27.63
C GLY A 186 4.50 -16.10 -27.20
N HIS A 187 3.54 -16.78 -27.83
CA HIS A 187 3.26 -18.19 -27.53
C HIS A 187 4.44 -19.13 -27.80
N VAL A 188 5.24 -18.89 -28.84
CA VAL A 188 6.44 -19.70 -29.14
C VAL A 188 7.55 -19.49 -28.09
N ILE A 189 7.76 -18.24 -27.67
CA ILE A 189 8.73 -17.90 -26.61
C ILE A 189 8.28 -18.48 -25.26
N LEU A 190 7.00 -18.34 -24.91
CA LEU A 190 6.43 -18.91 -23.69
C LEU A 190 6.55 -20.45 -23.67
N ALA A 191 6.36 -21.12 -24.81
CA ALA A 191 6.59 -22.56 -24.94
C ALA A 191 8.06 -22.97 -24.71
N ARG A 192 9.03 -22.11 -25.10
CA ARG A 192 10.46 -22.29 -24.75
C ARG A 192 10.68 -22.09 -23.25
N LEU A 193 10.20 -20.99 -22.67
CA LEU A 193 10.34 -20.65 -21.25
C LEU A 193 9.74 -21.70 -20.30
N ASN A 194 8.70 -22.40 -20.73
CA ASN A 194 8.12 -23.53 -19.98
C ASN A 194 9.05 -24.76 -19.85
N GLN A 195 10.25 -24.76 -20.46
CA GLN A 195 11.29 -25.78 -20.22
C GLN A 195 12.22 -25.44 -19.03
N PRO A 196 12.90 -24.28 -18.96
CA PRO A 196 13.73 -23.90 -17.81
C PRO A 196 12.93 -23.42 -16.59
N LEU A 197 11.73 -22.84 -16.78
CA LEU A 197 10.91 -22.24 -15.72
C LEU A 197 9.64 -23.06 -15.45
N ARG A 198 9.84 -24.32 -15.05
CA ARG A 198 8.75 -25.27 -14.70
C ARG A 198 8.20 -25.13 -13.28
N SER A 199 8.94 -24.49 -12.39
CA SER A 199 8.63 -24.39 -10.95
C SER A 199 9.45 -23.26 -10.30
N PRO A 200 9.00 -22.68 -9.16
CA PRO A 200 9.77 -21.71 -8.38
C PRO A 200 10.88 -22.39 -7.58
N ILE A 201 11.91 -22.87 -8.28
CA ILE A 201 13.06 -23.57 -7.71
C ILE A 201 14.33 -23.03 -8.38
N GLY A 202 15.29 -22.60 -7.56
CA GLY A 202 16.56 -22.03 -8.01
C GLY A 202 16.92 -20.77 -7.23
N LYS A 203 17.90 -20.02 -7.77
CA LYS A 203 18.33 -18.73 -7.22
C LYS A 203 17.21 -17.67 -7.30
N PRO A 204 17.26 -16.59 -6.50
CA PRO A 204 16.26 -15.52 -6.49
C PRO A 204 15.82 -15.02 -7.88
N PRO A 205 16.73 -14.77 -8.86
CA PRO A 205 16.32 -14.31 -10.20
C PRO A 205 15.59 -15.37 -11.03
N GLN A 206 15.87 -16.67 -10.81
CA GLN A 206 15.17 -17.76 -11.47
C GLN A 206 13.76 -17.95 -10.86
N ARG A 207 13.63 -17.76 -9.55
CA ARG A 207 12.33 -17.72 -8.85
C ARG A 207 11.49 -16.52 -9.31
N ALA A 208 12.08 -15.33 -9.41
CA ALA A 208 11.42 -14.14 -9.98
C ALA A 208 10.97 -14.39 -11.44
N ALA A 209 11.86 -14.89 -12.29
CA ALA A 209 11.55 -15.18 -13.70
C ALA A 209 10.41 -16.19 -13.87
N PHE A 210 10.32 -17.21 -13.00
CA PHE A 210 9.19 -18.14 -12.98
C PHE A 210 7.86 -17.39 -12.75
N TYR A 211 7.77 -16.55 -11.72
CA TYR A 211 6.54 -15.81 -11.40
C TYR A 211 6.16 -14.77 -12.46
N PHE A 212 7.15 -14.06 -13.04
CA PHE A 212 6.89 -13.17 -14.18
C PHE A 212 6.41 -13.94 -15.42
N LYS A 213 6.96 -15.14 -15.70
CA LYS A 213 6.50 -15.99 -16.79
C LYS A 213 5.05 -16.47 -16.58
N GLU A 214 4.67 -16.87 -15.36
CA GLU A 214 3.27 -17.23 -15.06
C GLU A 214 2.32 -16.03 -15.18
N ALA A 215 2.73 -14.83 -14.75
CA ALA A 215 1.92 -13.62 -14.89
C ALA A 215 1.74 -13.19 -16.36
N LEU A 216 2.80 -13.28 -17.18
CA LEU A 216 2.68 -13.03 -18.63
C LEU A 216 1.80 -14.10 -19.30
N GLN A 217 1.89 -15.36 -18.86
CA GLN A 217 1.06 -16.47 -19.35
C GLN A 217 -0.44 -16.29 -19.06
N SER A 218 -0.82 -15.71 -17.91
CA SER A 218 -2.24 -15.47 -17.62
C SER A 218 -2.84 -14.43 -18.57
N LEU A 219 -2.10 -13.35 -18.88
CA LEU A 219 -2.49 -12.38 -19.91
C LEU A 219 -2.63 -13.03 -21.31
N PHE A 220 -1.68 -13.89 -21.72
CA PHE A 220 -1.76 -14.61 -23.01
C PHE A 220 -2.95 -15.57 -23.14
N THR A 221 -3.48 -16.08 -22.02
CA THR A 221 -4.64 -16.98 -22.00
C THR A 221 -5.97 -16.24 -21.84
N GLY A 222 -5.95 -14.91 -21.71
CA GLY A 222 -7.13 -14.10 -21.42
C GLY A 222 -7.61 -14.21 -19.97
N PHE A 223 -6.84 -14.86 -19.10
CA PHE A 223 -7.08 -14.90 -17.65
C PHE A 223 -6.42 -13.68 -17.00
N THR A 224 -7.11 -12.55 -17.09
CA THR A 224 -7.03 -11.52 -16.03
C THR A 224 -7.45 -12.13 -14.69
N GLN A 225 -7.10 -11.48 -13.59
CA GLN A 225 -7.29 -11.99 -12.22
C GLN A 225 -8.72 -12.57 -11.99
N PRO A 226 -8.89 -13.71 -11.27
CA PRO A 226 -10.18 -14.37 -11.15
C PRO A 226 -11.30 -13.42 -10.71
N THR A 227 -12.42 -13.40 -11.45
CA THR A 227 -13.59 -12.57 -11.13
C THR A 227 -14.39 -13.06 -9.93
N HIS A 228 -13.81 -13.95 -9.12
CA HIS A 228 -14.37 -14.52 -7.91
C HIS A 228 -13.67 -13.91 -6.69
N PRO A 229 -14.38 -13.63 -5.58
CA PRO A 229 -13.75 -13.21 -4.33
C PRO A 229 -12.79 -14.31 -3.84
N ALA A 230 -11.74 -13.93 -3.10
CA ALA A 230 -10.83 -14.91 -2.51
C ALA A 230 -11.56 -15.86 -1.57
N SER A 231 -11.21 -17.14 -1.61
CA SER A 231 -11.76 -18.14 -0.69
C SER A 231 -11.19 -17.94 0.72
N SER A 232 -11.94 -18.38 1.74
CA SER A 232 -11.47 -18.35 3.13
C SER A 232 -10.10 -19.02 3.32
N SER A 233 -9.83 -20.09 2.56
CA SER A 233 -8.53 -20.79 2.60
C SER A 233 -7.39 -19.94 2.04
N GLU A 234 -7.61 -19.21 0.94
CA GLU A 234 -6.60 -18.33 0.34
C GLU A 234 -6.34 -17.12 1.24
N ILE A 235 -7.37 -16.56 1.88
CA ILE A 235 -7.24 -15.47 2.85
C ILE A 235 -6.43 -15.94 4.07
N ILE A 236 -6.75 -17.10 4.65
CA ILE A 236 -5.98 -17.68 5.78
C ILE A 236 -4.52 -17.95 5.38
N GLN A 237 -4.26 -18.44 4.16
CA GLN A 237 -2.90 -18.66 3.66
C GLN A 237 -2.16 -17.33 3.40
N THR A 238 -2.88 -16.28 3.01
CA THR A 238 -2.34 -14.91 2.84
C THR A 238 -1.99 -14.28 4.19
N ILE A 239 -2.86 -14.38 5.21
CA ILE A 239 -2.60 -13.93 6.58
C ILE A 239 -1.30 -14.56 7.09
N LYS A 240 -1.22 -15.90 7.07
CA LYS A 240 -0.05 -16.63 7.61
C LYS A 240 1.23 -16.40 6.80
N ALA A 241 1.12 -16.02 5.53
CA ALA A 241 2.26 -15.57 4.73
C ALA A 241 2.69 -14.13 5.06
N GLN A 242 1.75 -13.21 5.32
CA GLN A 242 2.03 -11.83 5.73
C GLN A 242 2.64 -11.75 7.14
N GLU A 243 2.12 -12.54 8.08
CA GLU A 243 2.69 -12.72 9.43
C GLU A 243 4.14 -13.22 9.33
N THR A 244 4.36 -14.32 8.60
CA THR A 244 5.71 -14.89 8.45
C THR A 244 6.66 -13.92 7.74
N PHE A 245 6.19 -13.17 6.73
CA PHE A 245 7.01 -12.16 6.06
C PHE A 245 7.38 -11.00 7.01
N SER A 246 6.46 -10.60 7.88
CA SER A 246 6.69 -9.51 8.85
C SER A 246 7.67 -9.92 9.96
N SER A 247 7.68 -11.19 10.38
CA SER A 247 8.60 -11.67 11.44
C SER A 247 10.02 -11.99 10.94
N ILE A 248 10.21 -12.23 9.63
CA ILE A 248 11.53 -12.56 9.04
C ILE A 248 12.14 -11.45 8.18
N SER A 249 11.41 -10.38 7.86
CA SER A 249 11.88 -9.27 7.02
C SER A 249 11.41 -7.92 7.54
N PRO A 250 12.26 -6.87 7.53
CA PRO A 250 11.85 -5.52 7.89
C PRO A 250 10.92 -4.87 6.85
N ILE A 251 10.77 -5.43 5.65
CA ILE A 251 10.07 -4.80 4.52
C ILE A 251 8.60 -4.43 4.86
N PRO A 252 7.74 -5.34 5.39
CA PRO A 252 6.35 -5.00 5.69
C PRO A 252 6.22 -3.99 6.84
N MET A 253 7.06 -4.16 7.87
CA MET A 253 7.08 -3.28 9.03
C MET A 253 7.52 -1.86 8.65
N PHE A 254 8.57 -1.72 7.83
CA PHE A 254 9.06 -0.44 7.32
C PHE A 254 7.98 0.29 6.52
N SER A 255 7.33 -0.44 5.59
CA SER A 255 6.23 0.11 4.77
C SER A 255 5.11 0.70 5.64
N SER A 256 4.71 -0.03 6.69
CA SER A 256 3.62 0.38 7.59
C SER A 256 4.01 1.51 8.54
N PHE A 257 5.12 1.39 9.29
CA PHE A 257 5.45 2.38 10.32
C PHE A 257 5.83 3.74 9.70
N ALA A 258 6.58 3.75 8.59
CA ALA A 258 7.02 5.00 7.97
C ALA A 258 5.82 5.80 7.43
N ALA A 259 4.79 5.10 6.94
CA ALA A 259 3.53 5.72 6.53
C ALA A 259 2.71 6.19 7.74
N ASN A 260 2.56 5.34 8.77
CA ASN A 260 1.83 5.69 9.99
C ASN A 260 2.40 6.92 10.69
N GLN A 261 3.72 6.99 10.90
CA GLN A 261 4.35 8.11 11.59
C GLN A 261 4.19 9.42 10.79
N ALA A 262 4.26 9.38 9.45
CA ALA A 262 3.97 10.54 8.61
C ALA A 262 2.50 11.03 8.74
N VAL A 263 1.54 10.11 8.93
CA VAL A 263 0.15 10.46 9.26
C VAL A 263 0.05 11.02 10.68
N LEU A 264 0.63 10.35 11.68
CA LEU A 264 0.57 10.73 13.10
C LEU A 264 1.13 12.14 13.36
N GLU A 265 2.21 12.52 12.68
CA GLU A 265 2.77 13.88 12.72
C GLU A 265 1.87 14.91 12.05
N ALA A 266 1.16 14.54 10.97
CA ALA A 266 0.24 15.44 10.28
C ALA A 266 -1.10 15.65 10.99
N VAL A 267 -1.51 14.70 11.84
CA VAL A 267 -2.76 14.75 12.63
C VAL A 267 -2.51 14.98 14.12
N GLU A 268 -1.30 15.41 14.51
CA GLU A 268 -0.95 15.60 15.91
C GLU A 268 -1.90 16.57 16.63
N GLY A 269 -2.22 16.24 17.89
CA GLY A 269 -3.12 17.01 18.75
C GLY A 269 -4.61 16.93 18.37
N CYS A 270 -4.96 16.21 17.30
CA CYS A 270 -6.33 16.14 16.80
C CYS A 270 -7.03 14.87 17.27
N THR A 271 -8.30 15.00 17.70
CA THR A 271 -9.11 13.86 18.19
C THR A 271 -9.93 13.17 17.11
N ASN A 272 -10.09 13.79 15.93
CA ASN A 272 -10.91 13.26 14.84
C ASN A 272 -10.02 13.07 13.61
N VAL A 273 -9.74 11.82 13.23
CA VAL A 273 -8.89 11.46 12.09
C VAL A 273 -9.71 10.68 11.07
N HIS A 274 -9.56 11.04 9.79
CA HIS A 274 -10.13 10.30 8.66
C HIS A 274 -9.00 9.95 7.69
N ILE A 275 -8.89 8.67 7.37
CA ILE A 275 -7.84 8.14 6.49
C ILE A 275 -8.52 7.61 5.23
N ILE A 276 -8.09 8.09 4.07
CA ILE A 276 -8.49 7.55 2.77
C ILE A 276 -7.35 6.68 2.26
N ASP A 277 -7.60 5.41 2.03
CA ASP A 277 -6.58 4.41 1.73
C ASP A 277 -6.89 3.70 0.40
N PHE A 278 -5.85 3.46 -0.39
CA PHE A 278 -5.92 2.84 -1.72
C PHE A 278 -5.13 1.51 -1.81
N ASP A 279 -4.56 0.99 -0.71
CA ASP A 279 -4.01 -0.38 -0.63
C ASP A 279 -4.12 -0.98 0.80
N ILE A 280 -5.31 -0.93 1.39
CA ILE A 280 -5.59 -1.35 2.79
C ILE A 280 -5.11 -2.76 3.17
N GLY A 281 -4.92 -3.65 2.19
CA GLY A 281 -4.61 -5.05 2.43
C GLY A 281 -5.60 -5.67 3.42
N LEU A 282 -5.09 -6.40 4.42
CA LEU A 282 -5.91 -6.98 5.49
C LEU A 282 -6.02 -6.07 6.73
N GLY A 283 -5.86 -4.74 6.57
CA GLY A 283 -6.08 -3.75 7.64
C GLY A 283 -4.93 -3.61 8.66
N GLY A 284 -3.91 -4.45 8.61
CA GLY A 284 -2.81 -4.51 9.60
C GLY A 284 -2.05 -3.19 9.84
N GLN A 285 -1.99 -2.30 8.85
CA GLN A 285 -1.42 -0.96 9.02
C GLN A 285 -2.28 -0.10 9.98
N TRP A 286 -3.61 -0.16 9.85
CA TRP A 286 -4.53 0.63 10.68
C TRP A 286 -4.69 0.07 12.08
N ALA A 287 -4.56 -1.25 12.23
CA ALA A 287 -4.27 -1.89 13.51
C ALA A 287 -3.03 -1.25 14.20
N SER A 288 -1.89 -1.19 13.51
CA SER A 288 -0.68 -0.56 14.06
C SER A 288 -0.92 0.92 14.44
N PHE A 289 -1.54 1.68 13.53
CA PHE A 289 -1.84 3.11 13.71
C PHE A 289 -2.77 3.40 14.89
N MET A 290 -3.80 2.58 15.10
CA MET A 290 -4.71 2.68 16.25
C MET A 290 -3.94 2.65 17.57
N LYS A 291 -2.98 1.73 17.71
CA LYS A 291 -2.21 1.57 18.94
C LYS A 291 -1.27 2.76 19.20
N GLU A 292 -0.63 3.26 18.14
CA GLU A 292 0.17 4.49 18.20
C GLU A 292 -0.68 5.72 18.57
N LEU A 293 -1.91 5.80 18.05
CA LEU A 293 -2.88 6.85 18.38
C LEU A 293 -3.33 6.78 19.85
N ALA A 294 -3.61 5.58 20.37
CA ALA A 294 -4.01 5.35 21.76
C ALA A 294 -2.91 5.75 22.75
N GLY A 295 -1.67 5.28 22.57
CA GLY A 295 -0.54 5.65 23.45
C GLY A 295 -0.26 7.16 23.47
N LYS A 296 -0.42 7.84 22.33
CA LYS A 296 -0.35 9.32 22.23
C LYS A 296 -1.59 10.02 22.84
N VAL A 297 -2.65 9.32 23.23
CA VAL A 297 -3.85 9.89 23.89
C VAL A 297 -3.80 9.71 25.41
N ASP A 298 -3.39 8.54 25.91
CA ASP A 298 -3.35 8.26 27.35
C ASP A 298 -2.38 9.18 28.10
N SER A 299 -1.22 9.43 27.49
CA SER A 299 -0.22 10.43 27.90
C SER A 299 -0.77 11.86 28.05
N ARG A 300 -1.93 12.16 27.44
CA ARG A 300 -2.61 13.47 27.50
C ARG A 300 -3.92 13.47 28.29
N LYS A 301 -4.38 12.31 28.82
CA LYS A 301 -5.69 12.14 29.49
C LYS A 301 -6.87 12.74 28.70
N ALA A 302 -6.82 12.69 27.37
CA ALA A 302 -7.76 13.41 26.53
C ALA A 302 -9.15 12.74 26.55
N THR A 303 -10.15 13.45 27.07
CA THR A 303 -11.57 13.11 26.92
C THR A 303 -12.23 14.16 26.01
N PRO A 304 -13.05 13.78 25.00
CA PRO A 304 -13.51 12.42 24.68
C PRO A 304 -12.43 11.54 24.00
N PRO A 305 -12.65 10.21 23.93
CA PRO A 305 -11.75 9.31 23.20
C PRO A 305 -11.67 9.63 21.70
N PRO A 306 -10.53 9.29 21.05
CA PRO A 306 -10.27 9.62 19.66
C PRO A 306 -11.25 8.92 18.71
N VAL A 307 -11.44 9.54 17.54
CA VAL A 307 -12.18 8.99 16.41
C VAL A 307 -11.19 8.68 15.31
N LEU A 308 -11.26 7.46 14.79
CA LEU A 308 -10.58 7.07 13.58
C LEU A 308 -11.63 6.57 12.59
N ARG A 309 -11.73 7.23 11.43
CA ARG A 309 -12.50 6.71 10.30
C ARG A 309 -11.54 6.30 9.19
N VAL A 310 -11.80 5.15 8.56
CA VAL A 310 -11.08 4.71 7.35
C VAL A 310 -12.07 4.65 6.19
N THR A 311 -11.68 5.18 5.03
CA THR A 311 -12.39 4.96 3.76
C THR A 311 -11.44 4.24 2.81
N ALA A 312 -11.67 2.95 2.59
CA ALA A 312 -10.83 2.10 1.74
C ALA A 312 -11.37 2.04 0.31
N VAL A 313 -10.53 2.36 -0.68
CA VAL A 313 -10.85 2.24 -2.10
C VAL A 313 -10.35 0.90 -2.62
N VAL A 314 -11.27 -0.02 -2.96
CA VAL A 314 -10.99 -1.46 -3.14
C VAL A 314 -11.60 -2.04 -4.43
N PRO A 315 -11.11 -3.19 -4.94
CA PRO A 315 -11.73 -3.89 -6.07
C PRO A 315 -13.19 -4.29 -5.81
N GLU A 316 -13.97 -4.50 -6.88
CA GLU A 316 -15.37 -4.94 -6.75
C GLU A 316 -15.52 -6.34 -6.11
N GLN A 317 -14.45 -7.15 -6.08
CA GLN A 317 -14.44 -8.52 -5.57
C GLN A 317 -14.14 -8.62 -4.06
N TYR A 318 -13.87 -7.51 -3.36
CA TYR A 318 -13.30 -7.46 -2.00
C TYR A 318 -14.26 -7.83 -0.85
N ALA A 319 -15.27 -8.65 -1.12
CA ALA A 319 -16.42 -8.87 -0.23
C ALA A 319 -16.11 -9.79 0.97
N THR A 320 -15.19 -10.73 0.83
CA THR A 320 -14.80 -11.62 1.94
C THR A 320 -13.83 -10.91 2.88
N GLU A 321 -12.87 -10.19 2.28
CA GLU A 321 -11.79 -9.45 2.91
C GLU A 321 -12.35 -8.26 3.70
N SER A 322 -13.23 -7.46 3.11
CA SER A 322 -13.84 -6.30 3.78
C SER A 322 -14.60 -6.70 5.05
N ARG A 323 -15.34 -7.83 5.06
CA ARG A 323 -15.98 -8.34 6.28
C ARG A 323 -14.95 -8.65 7.37
N LEU A 324 -13.87 -9.36 7.04
CA LEU A 324 -12.82 -9.70 8.01
C LEU A 324 -12.12 -8.46 8.57
N ILE A 325 -11.88 -7.45 7.71
CA ILE A 325 -11.28 -6.16 8.09
C ILE A 325 -12.23 -5.36 9.01
N ILE A 326 -13.53 -5.36 8.73
CA ILE A 326 -14.55 -4.75 9.61
C ILE A 326 -14.53 -5.43 10.99
N GLU A 327 -14.60 -6.76 11.03
CA GLU A 327 -14.69 -7.53 12.27
C GLU A 327 -13.43 -7.36 13.13
N SER A 328 -12.24 -7.51 12.54
CA SER A 328 -10.95 -7.37 13.24
C SER A 328 -10.66 -5.94 13.70
N LEU A 329 -10.71 -4.93 12.81
CA LEU A 329 -10.40 -3.55 13.18
C LEU A 329 -11.44 -2.95 14.13
N THR A 330 -12.72 -3.32 14.02
CA THR A 330 -13.74 -2.87 14.98
C THR A 330 -13.54 -3.51 16.35
N GLN A 331 -13.05 -4.75 16.41
CA GLN A 331 -12.75 -5.39 17.69
C GLN A 331 -11.52 -4.74 18.36
N PHE A 332 -10.41 -4.60 17.62
CA PHE A 332 -9.19 -3.99 18.13
C PHE A 332 -9.38 -2.52 18.56
N ALA A 333 -10.19 -1.76 17.81
CA ALA A 333 -10.56 -0.40 18.21
C ALA A 333 -11.31 -0.33 19.55
N ARG A 334 -12.15 -1.32 19.89
CA ARG A 334 -12.85 -1.36 21.19
C ARG A 334 -11.88 -1.61 22.34
N GLU A 335 -10.92 -2.50 22.13
CA GLU A 335 -9.87 -2.84 23.12
C GLU A 335 -9.00 -1.63 23.43
N LEU A 336 -8.69 -0.81 22.42
CA LEU A 336 -7.98 0.47 22.56
C LEU A 336 -8.87 1.68 22.90
N ASN A 337 -10.18 1.49 23.16
CA ASN A 337 -11.14 2.57 23.46
C ASN A 337 -11.21 3.68 22.38
N ILE A 338 -11.03 3.32 21.10
CA ILE A 338 -11.11 4.21 19.95
C ILE A 338 -12.50 4.13 19.33
N ARG A 339 -13.09 5.29 18.97
CA ARG A 339 -14.33 5.32 18.21
C ARG A 339 -14.02 5.12 16.72
N PHE A 340 -14.17 3.88 16.26
CA PHE A 340 -13.85 3.48 14.89
C PHE A 340 -15.07 3.41 13.97
N ASP A 341 -14.85 3.74 12.70
CA ASP A 341 -15.78 3.59 11.58
C ASP A 341 -15.00 3.23 10.30
N ILE A 342 -15.54 2.38 9.43
CA ILE A 342 -14.89 2.03 8.17
C ILE A 342 -15.89 1.87 7.02
N GLU A 343 -15.62 2.56 5.92
CA GLU A 343 -16.38 2.52 4.67
C GLU A 343 -15.51 1.95 3.53
N PHE A 344 -16.11 1.14 2.66
CA PHE A 344 -15.47 0.61 1.45
C PHE A 344 -16.12 1.23 0.21
N VAL A 345 -15.29 1.85 -0.64
CA VAL A 345 -15.69 2.44 -1.92
C VAL A 345 -15.07 1.60 -3.03
N SER A 346 -15.86 1.16 -4.01
CA SER A 346 -15.28 0.38 -5.11
C SER A 346 -14.42 1.27 -6.01
N ILE A 347 -13.30 0.75 -6.55
CA ILE A 347 -12.42 1.47 -7.49
C ILE A 347 -13.22 2.06 -8.66
N ARG A 348 -14.21 1.33 -9.19
CA ARG A 348 -15.11 1.86 -10.24
C ARG A 348 -15.94 3.04 -9.75
N SER A 349 -16.46 2.97 -8.53
CA SER A 349 -17.28 4.03 -7.93
C SER A 349 -16.45 5.31 -7.72
N PHE A 350 -15.22 5.14 -7.23
CA PHE A 350 -14.25 6.24 -7.11
C PHE A 350 -13.78 6.75 -8.49
N GLY A 351 -13.58 5.88 -9.50
CA GLY A 351 -13.20 6.29 -10.85
C GLY A 351 -14.26 7.16 -11.56
N TYR A 352 -15.55 6.99 -11.27
CA TYR A 352 -16.62 7.82 -11.83
C TYR A 352 -16.94 9.09 -11.02
N LEU A 353 -16.79 9.07 -9.70
CA LEU A 353 -17.22 10.16 -8.81
C LEU A 353 -16.06 10.92 -8.16
N SER A 354 -14.84 10.38 -8.21
CA SER A 354 -13.67 10.85 -7.47
C SER A 354 -14.00 10.95 -5.97
N PHE A 355 -13.43 11.94 -5.27
CA PHE A 355 -13.73 12.18 -3.85
C PHE A 355 -15.21 12.46 -3.53
N LYS A 356 -16.09 12.64 -4.53
CA LYS A 356 -17.56 12.74 -4.31
C LYS A 356 -18.20 11.39 -3.95
N ALA A 357 -17.49 10.27 -4.13
CA ALA A 357 -17.88 8.98 -3.56
C ALA A 357 -17.61 8.86 -2.05
N ILE A 358 -16.75 9.74 -1.50
CA ILE A 358 -16.28 9.66 -0.11
C ILE A 358 -17.08 10.65 0.73
N LYS A 359 -17.60 10.19 1.88
CA LYS A 359 -18.22 11.08 2.86
C LYS A 359 -17.15 11.81 3.66
N PHE A 360 -17.43 13.05 4.03
CA PHE A 360 -16.58 13.88 4.90
C PHE A 360 -17.37 14.36 6.11
N MET A 361 -16.71 14.52 7.25
CA MET A 361 -17.31 15.04 8.48
C MET A 361 -16.61 16.32 8.95
N ASP A 362 -17.40 17.29 9.45
CA ASP A 362 -16.88 18.56 9.93
C ASP A 362 -15.88 18.37 11.08
N GLY A 363 -14.70 18.96 10.93
CA GLY A 363 -13.64 18.93 11.94
C GLY A 363 -12.75 17.68 11.94
N GLU A 364 -12.89 16.76 10.99
CA GLU A 364 -11.95 15.64 10.82
C GLU A 364 -10.63 16.07 10.15
N LYS A 365 -9.52 15.42 10.52
CA LYS A 365 -8.22 15.56 9.87
C LYS A 365 -8.05 14.47 8.81
N ILE A 366 -8.04 14.88 7.55
CA ILE A 366 -7.95 13.97 6.41
C ILE A 366 -6.49 13.68 6.08
N ALA A 367 -6.12 12.41 6.12
CA ALA A 367 -4.89 11.87 5.53
C ALA A 367 -5.25 10.97 4.35
N VAL A 368 -4.40 10.94 3.32
CA VAL A 368 -4.59 10.07 2.14
C VAL A 368 -3.35 9.20 1.95
N VAL A 369 -3.51 7.89 1.81
CA VAL A 369 -2.41 6.95 1.57
C VAL A 369 -2.52 6.35 0.17
N LEU A 370 -1.48 6.54 -0.63
CA LEU A 370 -1.42 6.16 -2.04
C LEU A 370 -0.34 5.10 -2.29
N SER A 371 -0.68 4.13 -3.14
CA SER A 371 0.22 3.09 -3.65
C SER A 371 0.47 3.30 -5.16
N PRO A 372 1.41 2.57 -5.81
CA PRO A 372 1.56 2.59 -7.26
C PRO A 372 0.29 2.10 -7.99
N ALA A 373 -0.39 1.09 -7.42
CA ALA A 373 -1.53 0.40 -8.02
C ALA A 373 -2.69 1.32 -8.43
N ILE A 374 -3.03 2.34 -7.64
CA ILE A 374 -4.17 3.22 -7.98
C ILE A 374 -3.93 4.02 -9.26
N PHE A 375 -2.70 4.49 -9.48
CA PHE A 375 -2.34 5.24 -10.68
C PHE A 375 -2.38 4.38 -11.95
N GLN A 376 -2.15 3.07 -11.81
CA GLN A 376 -2.28 2.10 -12.88
C GLN A 376 -3.75 1.83 -13.22
N GLN A 377 -4.63 1.82 -12.21
CA GLN A 377 -6.06 1.46 -12.33
C GLN A 377 -6.98 2.61 -12.79
N ILE A 378 -6.76 3.84 -12.32
CA ILE A 378 -7.62 5.01 -12.63
C ILE A 378 -6.86 6.23 -13.16
N GLY A 379 -5.55 6.10 -13.39
CA GLY A 379 -4.69 7.21 -13.79
C GLY A 379 -4.51 8.27 -12.69
N THR A 380 -4.07 9.46 -13.08
CA THR A 380 -3.76 10.56 -12.16
C THR A 380 -4.86 11.62 -12.06
N VAL A 381 -5.96 11.46 -12.81
CA VAL A 381 -6.99 12.52 -12.98
C VAL A 381 -7.61 12.94 -11.65
N PHE A 382 -7.85 12.00 -10.73
CA PHE A 382 -8.46 12.23 -9.42
C PHE A 382 -7.67 13.21 -8.52
N LEU A 383 -6.35 13.35 -8.74
CA LEU A 383 -5.54 14.33 -7.99
C LEU A 383 -6.01 15.78 -8.22
N ASN A 384 -6.66 16.06 -9.36
CA ASN A 384 -7.25 17.38 -9.63
C ASN A 384 -8.48 17.68 -8.74
N ASP A 385 -9.18 16.67 -8.23
CA ASP A 385 -10.24 16.83 -7.23
C ASP A 385 -9.68 16.85 -5.80
N LEU A 386 -8.55 16.17 -5.53
CA LEU A 386 -7.91 16.09 -4.20
C LEU A 386 -7.56 17.48 -3.63
N ARG A 387 -7.34 18.47 -4.48
CA ARG A 387 -7.11 19.88 -4.09
C ARG A 387 -8.35 20.59 -3.51
N HIS A 388 -9.52 19.99 -3.68
CA HIS A 388 -10.79 20.49 -3.16
C HIS A 388 -11.22 19.76 -1.87
N VAL A 389 -10.42 18.78 -1.42
CA VAL A 389 -10.55 18.10 -0.14
C VAL A 389 -9.58 18.76 0.86
N PRO A 390 -9.97 19.03 2.13
CA PRO A 390 -9.09 19.63 3.14
C PRO A 390 -8.08 18.60 3.70
N THR A 391 -7.19 18.13 2.84
CA THR A 391 -6.17 17.10 3.11
C THR A 391 -4.97 17.69 3.85
N HIS A 392 -4.56 17.03 4.93
CA HIS A 392 -3.48 17.47 5.84
C HIS A 392 -2.14 16.79 5.54
N VAL A 393 -2.18 15.58 4.98
CA VAL A 393 -1.04 14.90 4.36
C VAL A 393 -1.53 13.92 3.30
N VAL A 394 -0.77 13.81 2.22
CA VAL A 394 -0.81 12.67 1.30
C VAL A 394 0.49 11.90 1.52
N VAL A 395 0.39 10.62 1.88
CA VAL A 395 1.54 9.71 1.99
C VAL A 395 1.55 8.83 0.75
N TYR A 396 2.69 8.68 0.10
CA TYR A 396 2.87 7.74 -1.00
C TYR A 396 3.91 6.68 -0.61
N VAL A 397 3.53 5.41 -0.78
CA VAL A 397 4.32 4.25 -0.35
C VAL A 397 4.60 3.35 -1.55
N ASN A 398 5.85 3.32 -1.99
CA ASN A 398 6.30 2.51 -3.12
C ASN A 398 6.96 1.23 -2.60
N SER A 399 6.29 0.09 -2.76
CA SER A 399 6.79 -1.26 -2.42
C SER A 399 6.77 -2.21 -3.63
N GLU A 400 6.86 -1.67 -4.85
CA GLU A 400 6.62 -2.42 -6.10
C GLU A 400 7.69 -2.17 -7.19
N GLY A 401 8.84 -1.60 -6.81
CA GLY A 401 10.03 -1.48 -7.67
C GLY A 401 10.01 -0.37 -8.73
N GLN A 402 8.87 0.25 -8.99
CA GLN A 402 8.75 1.40 -9.92
C GLN A 402 9.33 2.68 -9.30
N MET A 403 10.65 2.75 -9.14
CA MET A 403 11.37 3.94 -8.67
C MET A 403 11.81 4.89 -9.81
N GLY A 404 11.59 4.49 -11.07
CA GLY A 404 11.95 5.26 -12.25
C GLY A 404 11.03 6.45 -12.55
N PHE A 405 11.55 7.39 -13.34
CA PHE A 405 10.82 8.55 -13.85
C PHE A 405 10.50 8.34 -15.35
N GLY A 406 9.32 8.78 -15.79
CA GLY A 406 8.88 8.75 -17.18
C GLY A 406 7.96 7.59 -17.57
N THR A 407 7.48 7.62 -18.81
CA THR A 407 6.68 6.57 -19.45
C THR A 407 7.56 5.39 -19.87
N SER A 408 7.45 4.24 -19.18
CA SER A 408 8.13 3.00 -19.56
C SER A 408 7.34 2.22 -20.62
N SER A 409 8.03 1.56 -21.57
CA SER A 409 7.39 0.53 -22.40
C SER A 409 7.05 -0.70 -21.55
N TYR A 410 6.16 -1.56 -22.04
CA TYR A 410 5.78 -2.79 -21.35
C TYR A 410 7.02 -3.64 -20.99
N ARG A 411 7.92 -3.80 -21.96
CA ARG A 411 9.22 -4.45 -21.80
C ARG A 411 10.07 -3.84 -20.68
N GLN A 412 10.15 -2.52 -20.60
CA GLN A 412 10.96 -1.85 -19.56
C GLN A 412 10.35 -1.99 -18.16
N THR A 413 9.02 -1.98 -18.06
CA THR A 413 8.32 -2.25 -16.79
C THR A 413 8.56 -3.68 -16.31
N VAL A 414 8.53 -4.67 -17.21
CA VAL A 414 8.84 -6.07 -16.89
C VAL A 414 10.30 -6.26 -16.47
N ILE A 415 11.26 -5.56 -17.10
CA ILE A 415 12.68 -5.59 -16.68
C ILE A 415 12.83 -5.06 -15.24
N GLY A 416 12.36 -3.84 -14.96
CA GLY A 416 12.49 -3.24 -13.62
C GLY A 416 11.75 -4.03 -12.54
N GLY A 417 10.60 -4.63 -12.88
CA GLY A 417 9.90 -5.58 -12.00
C GLY A 417 10.71 -6.84 -11.72
N LEU A 418 11.27 -7.48 -12.76
CA LEU A 418 12.09 -8.68 -12.62
C LEU A 418 13.32 -8.41 -11.74
N GLU A 419 13.99 -7.28 -11.93
CA GLU A 419 15.09 -6.81 -11.10
C GLU A 419 14.64 -6.63 -9.64
N TYR A 420 13.58 -5.85 -9.41
CA TYR A 420 13.04 -5.60 -8.07
C TYR A 420 12.68 -6.88 -7.30
N TYR A 421 11.90 -7.78 -7.90
CA TYR A 421 11.53 -9.03 -7.23
C TYR A 421 12.71 -10.00 -7.09
N SER A 422 13.74 -9.93 -7.94
CA SER A 422 14.99 -10.66 -7.73
C SER A 422 15.71 -10.18 -6.46
N ILE A 423 15.80 -8.87 -6.25
CA ILE A 423 16.42 -8.23 -5.07
C ILE A 423 15.61 -8.56 -3.80
N LEU A 424 14.27 -8.51 -3.88
CA LEU A 424 13.38 -8.86 -2.77
C LEU A 424 13.56 -10.34 -2.37
N LEU A 425 13.55 -11.27 -3.34
CA LEU A 425 13.76 -12.71 -3.10
C LEU A 425 15.18 -13.05 -2.62
N GLU A 426 16.18 -12.22 -2.93
CA GLU A 426 17.55 -12.30 -2.39
C GLU A 426 17.57 -11.92 -0.90
N SER A 427 16.90 -10.82 -0.52
CA SER A 427 16.78 -10.40 0.88
C SER A 427 16.09 -11.44 1.77
N LEU A 428 15.09 -12.13 1.22
CA LEU A 428 14.39 -13.23 1.87
C LEU A 428 15.27 -14.49 1.99
N GLU A 429 16.13 -14.77 1.02
CA GLU A 429 17.01 -15.94 1.04
C GLU A 429 18.06 -15.87 2.17
N VAL A 430 18.54 -14.68 2.53
CA VAL A 430 19.43 -14.48 3.68
C VAL A 430 18.73 -14.76 5.02
N ALA A 431 17.43 -14.45 5.13
CA ALA A 431 16.62 -14.84 6.31
C ALA A 431 16.31 -16.36 6.34
N ASN A 432 16.42 -17.07 5.22
CA ASN A 432 16.01 -18.48 5.10
C ASN A 432 17.01 -19.52 5.64
N VAL A 433 18.22 -19.10 6.00
CA VAL A 433 19.32 -20.00 6.44
C VAL A 433 18.92 -20.91 7.61
N ASN A 434 17.98 -20.48 8.47
CA ASN A 434 17.63 -21.17 9.71
C ASN A 434 16.30 -21.93 9.70
N SER A 435 15.41 -21.70 8.72
CA SER A 435 13.96 -21.90 8.92
C SER A 435 13.25 -22.80 7.90
N GLY A 436 13.97 -23.57 7.08
CA GLY A 436 13.39 -24.74 6.39
C GLY A 436 12.48 -24.50 5.18
N GLY A 437 12.50 -23.32 4.54
CA GLY A 437 12.08 -23.12 3.14
C GLY A 437 10.58 -23.19 2.77
N ASP A 438 9.72 -23.94 3.48
CA ASP A 438 8.31 -24.07 3.06
C ASP A 438 7.48 -22.81 3.30
N TRP A 439 7.89 -21.93 4.22
CA TRP A 439 7.29 -20.60 4.35
C TRP A 439 7.75 -19.63 3.27
N MET A 440 8.94 -19.80 2.69
CA MET A 440 9.42 -18.99 1.56
C MET A 440 8.40 -19.05 0.42
N ARG A 441 8.02 -20.28 0.07
CA ARG A 441 6.99 -20.57 -0.93
C ARG A 441 5.62 -19.98 -0.60
N LYS A 442 5.28 -19.82 0.69
CA LYS A 442 4.04 -19.14 1.10
C LYS A 442 4.12 -17.63 0.88
N ILE A 443 5.22 -16.99 1.28
CA ILE A 443 5.45 -15.56 1.00
C ILE A 443 5.44 -15.31 -0.52
N GLU A 444 6.17 -16.13 -1.27
CA GLU A 444 6.21 -16.09 -2.73
C GLU A 444 4.81 -16.22 -3.36
N ASN A 445 4.05 -17.25 -2.99
CA ASN A 445 2.78 -17.56 -3.64
C ASN A 445 1.61 -16.65 -3.21
N PHE A 446 1.57 -16.21 -1.94
CA PHE A 446 0.42 -15.50 -1.37
C PHE A 446 0.68 -14.00 -1.09
N VAL A 447 1.93 -13.53 -1.15
CA VAL A 447 2.24 -12.10 -1.00
C VAL A 447 2.90 -11.52 -2.25
N LEU A 448 3.93 -12.17 -2.79
CA LEU A 448 4.72 -11.61 -3.90
C LEU A 448 4.06 -11.84 -5.25
N PHE A 449 3.63 -13.06 -5.56
CA PHE A 449 3.02 -13.38 -6.85
C PHE A 449 1.73 -12.60 -7.14
N PRO A 450 0.82 -12.34 -6.17
CA PRO A 450 -0.31 -11.44 -6.38
C PRO A 450 0.09 -9.99 -6.72
N LYS A 451 1.20 -9.48 -6.18
CA LYS A 451 1.75 -8.17 -6.58
C LYS A 451 2.45 -8.21 -7.94
N ILE A 452 3.16 -9.30 -8.27
CA ILE A 452 3.74 -9.52 -9.62
C ILE A 452 2.64 -9.55 -10.68
N LEU A 453 1.53 -10.27 -10.44
CA LEU A 453 0.37 -10.30 -11.33
C LEU A 453 -0.18 -8.90 -11.60
N LYS A 454 -0.47 -8.13 -10.53
CA LYS A 454 -0.91 -6.73 -10.64
C LYS A 454 0.08 -5.89 -11.46
N ALA A 455 1.38 -5.97 -11.16
CA ALA A 455 2.41 -5.18 -11.84
C ALA A 455 2.57 -5.54 -13.34
N VAL A 456 2.39 -6.80 -13.70
CA VAL A 456 2.48 -7.29 -15.09
C VAL A 456 1.22 -6.99 -15.90
N GLU A 457 0.04 -7.02 -15.28
CA GLU A 457 -1.22 -6.52 -15.86
C GLU A 457 -1.19 -4.99 -16.03
N ALA A 458 -0.66 -4.29 -15.03
CA ALA A 458 -0.47 -2.84 -15.05
C ALA A 458 0.58 -2.34 -16.04
N ALA A 459 1.56 -3.16 -16.43
CA ALA A 459 2.76 -2.74 -17.17
C ALA A 459 2.51 -2.02 -18.52
N GLY A 460 1.31 -2.14 -19.10
CA GLY A 460 0.90 -1.40 -20.31
C GLY A 460 0.27 -0.02 -20.07
N HIS A 461 -0.04 0.35 -18.82
CA HIS A 461 -0.77 1.57 -18.49
C HIS A 461 0.14 2.80 -18.50
N GLN A 462 0.11 3.53 -19.61
CA GLN A 462 0.90 4.75 -19.85
C GLN A 462 0.37 5.95 -19.05
N GLY A 463 0.70 6.01 -17.76
CA GLY A 463 0.45 7.17 -16.89
C GLY A 463 1.63 8.17 -16.89
N PRO A 464 1.38 9.47 -16.64
CA PRO A 464 2.46 10.40 -16.30
C PRO A 464 3.05 10.03 -14.92
N PRO A 465 4.34 10.31 -14.66
CA PRO A 465 5.00 9.91 -13.41
C PRO A 465 4.27 10.45 -12.18
N TRP A 466 4.04 9.58 -11.20
CA TRP A 466 3.20 9.90 -10.03
C TRP A 466 3.72 11.14 -9.26
N ARG A 467 5.04 11.33 -9.14
CA ARG A 467 5.65 12.54 -8.56
C ARG A 467 5.25 13.81 -9.31
N GLU A 468 5.39 13.80 -10.62
CA GLU A 468 5.04 14.93 -11.49
C GLU A 468 3.54 15.23 -11.41
N ALA A 469 2.70 14.20 -11.26
CA ALA A 469 1.27 14.35 -11.08
C ALA A 469 0.88 14.92 -9.71
N LEU A 470 1.56 14.53 -8.62
CA LEU A 470 1.38 15.15 -7.29
C LEU A 470 1.80 16.63 -7.31
N VAL A 471 2.96 16.95 -7.90
CA VAL A 471 3.43 18.33 -8.06
C VAL A 471 2.48 19.15 -8.95
N ALA A 472 1.96 18.59 -10.04
CA ALA A 472 0.99 19.24 -10.92
C ALA A 472 -0.38 19.49 -10.24
N ALA A 473 -0.77 18.63 -9.28
CA ALA A 473 -1.93 18.87 -8.42
C ALA A 473 -1.73 19.98 -7.38
N GLY A 474 -0.48 20.46 -7.22
CA GLY A 474 -0.08 21.50 -6.27
C GLY A 474 0.47 20.99 -4.95
N LEU A 475 0.76 19.69 -4.83
CA LEU A 475 1.39 19.12 -3.63
C LEU A 475 2.91 19.31 -3.68
N ARG A 476 3.49 19.72 -2.55
CA ARG A 476 4.94 19.74 -2.32
C ARG A 476 5.33 18.61 -1.37
N GLN A 477 6.47 18.02 -1.63
CA GLN A 477 7.03 16.96 -0.79
C GLN A 477 7.55 17.54 0.54
N VAL A 478 7.58 16.69 1.57
CA VAL A 478 8.03 17.01 2.92
C VAL A 478 8.87 15.85 3.43
N GLY A 479 10.13 16.10 3.80
CA GLY A 479 11.05 15.09 4.29
C GLY A 479 10.58 14.37 5.56
N PRO A 480 11.01 13.11 5.77
CA PRO A 480 10.72 12.36 6.99
C PRO A 480 11.34 13.02 8.21
N SER A 481 10.69 12.93 9.37
CA SER A 481 11.26 13.48 10.61
C SER A 481 12.46 12.66 11.10
N GLN A 482 13.29 13.28 11.93
CA GLN A 482 14.39 12.59 12.60
C GLN A 482 13.88 11.44 13.48
N PHE A 483 12.68 11.56 14.06
CA PHE A 483 12.07 10.49 14.84
C PHE A 483 11.68 9.30 13.95
N SER A 484 11.07 9.55 12.78
CA SER A 484 10.77 8.48 11.81
C SER A 484 12.04 7.76 11.35
N TYR A 485 13.13 8.50 11.09
CA TYR A 485 14.42 7.90 10.72
C TYR A 485 15.03 7.06 11.86
N LEU A 486 15.00 7.56 13.10
CA LEU A 486 15.45 6.79 14.27
C LEU A 486 14.60 5.53 14.51
N GLN A 487 13.28 5.58 14.25
CA GLN A 487 12.43 4.39 14.24
C GLN A 487 12.93 3.37 13.21
N ALA A 488 13.23 3.82 12.00
CA ALA A 488 13.72 2.99 10.91
C ALA A 488 15.03 2.25 11.26
N GLU A 489 16.00 2.94 11.85
CA GLU A 489 17.25 2.31 12.28
C GLU A 489 17.05 1.27 13.39
N CYS A 490 16.20 1.57 14.38
CA CYS A 490 15.94 0.66 15.49
C CYS A 490 15.17 -0.61 15.06
N LEU A 491 14.29 -0.51 14.06
CA LEU A 491 13.67 -1.67 13.42
C LEU A 491 14.73 -2.63 12.85
N LEU A 492 15.72 -2.09 12.12
CA LEU A 492 16.80 -2.90 11.56
C LEU A 492 17.73 -3.48 12.63
N ARG A 493 18.04 -2.71 13.70
CA ARG A 493 18.80 -3.20 14.86
C ARG A 493 18.11 -4.37 15.56
N ARG A 494 16.78 -4.35 15.69
CA ARG A 494 16.00 -5.45 16.30
C ARG A 494 15.86 -6.67 15.36
N MET A 495 15.68 -6.46 14.06
CA MET A 495 15.58 -7.53 13.05
C MET A 495 16.90 -8.27 12.82
N GLN A 496 18.05 -7.59 12.93
CA GLN A 496 19.42 -8.13 12.74
C GLN A 496 19.72 -8.76 11.36
N VAL A 497 18.81 -8.66 10.39
CA VAL A 497 19.03 -9.15 9.02
C VAL A 497 20.02 -8.25 8.29
N ARG A 498 21.26 -8.74 8.11
CA ARG A 498 22.35 -8.04 7.41
C ARG A 498 22.00 -7.81 5.93
N GLY A 499 22.38 -6.65 5.40
CA GLY A 499 22.14 -6.24 4.02
C GLY A 499 21.10 -5.11 3.92
N PHE A 500 20.20 -5.01 4.91
CA PHE A 500 19.30 -3.86 5.03
C PHE A 500 19.97 -2.63 5.62
N HIS A 501 19.67 -1.45 5.06
CA HIS A 501 19.93 -0.15 5.68
C HIS A 501 18.82 0.85 5.30
N VAL A 502 18.77 2.00 5.98
CA VAL A 502 17.84 3.09 5.68
C VAL A 502 18.63 4.33 5.31
N ALA A 503 18.17 5.07 4.30
CA ALA A 503 18.72 6.37 3.95
C ALA A 503 17.62 7.31 3.48
N ASN A 504 17.85 8.63 3.64
CA ASN A 504 16.96 9.65 3.12
C ASN A 504 17.47 10.13 1.75
N HIS A 505 16.60 10.21 0.74
CA HIS A 505 16.93 10.71 -0.59
C HIS A 505 15.76 11.54 -1.13
N GLN A 506 16.04 12.74 -1.68
CA GLN A 506 15.03 13.64 -2.26
C GLN A 506 13.76 13.79 -1.39
N GLU A 507 13.90 14.12 -0.10
CA GLU A 507 12.76 14.24 0.85
C GLU A 507 11.92 12.95 1.04
N GLU A 508 12.48 11.77 0.76
CA GLU A 508 11.89 10.45 1.06
C GLU A 508 12.71 9.70 2.12
N MET A 509 12.09 8.74 2.78
CA MET A 509 12.79 7.67 3.50
C MET A 509 12.78 6.40 2.65
N LEU A 510 13.94 5.78 2.45
CA LEU A 510 14.07 4.54 1.69
C LEU A 510 14.70 3.42 2.50
N LEU A 511 14.14 2.21 2.37
CA LEU A 511 14.74 0.96 2.80
C LEU A 511 15.51 0.36 1.63
N TYR A 512 16.81 0.12 1.83
CA TYR A 512 17.72 -0.50 0.87
C TYR A 512 18.05 -1.94 1.24
N TRP A 513 18.38 -2.74 0.24
CA TRP A 513 19.00 -4.07 0.37
C TRP A 513 20.24 -4.16 -0.52
N ASN A 514 21.42 -4.30 0.09
CA ASN A 514 22.72 -4.29 -0.60
C ASN A 514 22.79 -3.16 -1.64
N ASP A 515 22.65 -1.93 -1.17
CA ASP A 515 22.66 -0.65 -1.90
C ASP A 515 21.63 -0.48 -3.04
N ARG A 516 20.67 -1.42 -3.17
CA ARG A 516 19.53 -1.33 -4.10
C ARG A 516 18.25 -1.00 -3.32
N PRO A 517 17.47 0.04 -3.69
CA PRO A 517 16.30 0.45 -2.93
C PRO A 517 15.13 -0.55 -3.11
N LEU A 518 14.41 -0.84 -2.03
CA LEU A 518 13.26 -1.75 -2.03
C LEU A 518 11.94 -1.05 -1.70
N VAL A 519 11.91 -0.20 -0.68
CA VAL A 519 10.71 0.57 -0.30
C VAL A 519 11.08 2.04 -0.24
N ALA A 520 10.23 2.90 -0.79
CA ALA A 520 10.35 4.36 -0.64
C ALA A 520 9.03 4.93 -0.11
N THR A 521 9.11 5.69 0.98
CA THR A 521 7.96 6.33 1.63
C THR A 521 8.16 7.85 1.63
N SER A 522 7.14 8.58 1.16
CA SER A 522 7.17 10.04 1.02
C SER A 522 5.91 10.69 1.57
N ALA A 523 6.07 11.86 2.18
CA ALA A 523 4.96 12.68 2.66
C ALA A 523 4.83 13.94 1.79
N TRP A 524 3.60 14.36 1.54
CA TRP A 524 3.26 15.48 0.66
C TRP A 524 2.16 16.32 1.30
N LYS A 525 2.23 17.64 1.13
CA LYS A 525 1.27 18.61 1.68
C LYS A 525 1.01 19.71 0.66
N TYR A 526 -0.03 20.52 0.86
CA TYR A 526 -0.23 21.78 0.13
C TYR A 526 0.64 22.92 0.73
#